data_AF-A0A2E8DAD1-F1
#
_entry.id   AF-A0A2E8DAD1-F1
#
_cell.length_a   1.000
_cell.length_b   1.000
_cell.length_c   1.000
_cell.angle_alpha   90.00
_cell.angle_beta   90.00
_cell.angle_gamma   90.00
#
_symmetry.space_group_name_H-M   'P 1'
#
loop_
_entity.id
_entity.type
_entity.pdbx_description
1 polymer ?
#
loop_
_entity_poly.entity_id
_entity_poly.type
_entity_poly.pdbx_seq_one_letter_code
_entity_poly.pdbx_strand_id
1 'polypeptide(L)'
;MQYGWGTGSSPVLHGTQLFVQVDSEESSFLVAIDKISGDELWRVARDEKSNWSTPFIWPNGLRTELITGGGNKVRSYKPETGELLWEMNAHGRCATTPVADDERLYVG
;
A
#
# COMPACT_ATOMS: atom_id res chain seq x y z
N MET A 1 5.11 17.22 4.13
CA MET A 1 6.20 16.27 4.46
C MET A 1 6.59 16.43 5.93
N GLN A 2 6.78 15.34 6.67
CA GLN A 2 7.15 15.40 8.09
C GLN A 2 8.65 15.70 8.26
N TYR A 3 9.00 16.75 9.02
CA TYR A 3 10.40 17.16 9.31
C TYR A 3 11.31 17.40 8.10
N GLY A 4 10.75 17.68 6.91
CA GLY A 4 11.52 17.82 5.67
C GLY A 4 11.93 16.51 5.02
N TRP A 5 11.46 15.35 5.50
CA TRP A 5 11.70 14.05 4.88
C TRP A 5 10.82 13.83 3.66
N GLY A 6 11.46 13.38 2.57
CA GLY A 6 10.81 13.01 1.31
C GLY A 6 9.89 11.81 1.38
N THR A 7 9.38 11.40 0.23
CA THR A 7 8.75 10.09 0.06
C THR A 7 9.82 8.99 0.13
N GLY A 8 9.48 7.84 0.71
CA GLY A 8 10.44 6.74 0.90
C GLY A 8 9.85 5.35 0.68
N SER A 9 8.57 5.27 0.30
CA SER A 9 7.95 4.05 -0.19
C SER A 9 8.50 3.71 -1.58
N SER A 10 8.84 2.44 -1.78
CA SER A 10 9.19 1.94 -3.12
C SER A 10 7.93 1.58 -3.90
N PRO A 11 7.93 1.68 -5.24
CA PRO A 11 6.85 1.12 -6.04
C PRO A 11 6.94 -0.41 -6.09
N VAL A 12 5.80 -1.10 -6.24
CA VAL A 12 5.74 -2.55 -6.42
C VAL A 12 5.05 -2.90 -7.72
N LEU A 13 5.66 -3.80 -8.50
CA LEU A 13 5.12 -4.27 -9.77
C LEU A 13 4.46 -5.65 -9.61
N HIS A 14 3.24 -5.82 -10.11
CA HIS A 14 2.61 -7.13 -10.25
C HIS A 14 1.74 -7.17 -11.52
N GLY A 15 1.99 -8.17 -12.37
CA GLY A 15 1.36 -8.25 -13.69
C GLY A 15 1.72 -7.08 -14.61
N THR A 16 0.71 -6.31 -15.03
CA THR A 16 0.86 -5.07 -15.81
C THR A 16 0.78 -3.81 -14.95
N GLN A 17 0.56 -3.93 -13.65
CA GLN A 17 0.27 -2.81 -12.76
C GLN A 17 1.46 -2.48 -11.86
N LEU A 18 1.81 -1.21 -11.80
CA LEU A 18 2.78 -0.63 -10.87
C LEU A 18 2.02 0.12 -9.76
N PHE A 19 2.21 -0.29 -8.52
CA PHE A 19 1.55 0.28 -7.35
C PHE A 19 2.47 1.24 -6.61
N VAL A 20 1.96 2.41 -6.27
CA VAL A 20 2.69 3.43 -5.50
C VAL A 20 1.83 3.87 -4.32
N GLN A 21 2.33 3.64 -3.12
CA GLN A 21 1.76 4.18 -1.89
C GLN A 21 2.42 5.54 -1.62
N VAL A 22 1.63 6.60 -1.57
CA VAL A 22 2.11 7.95 -1.25
C VAL A 22 1.35 8.42 -0.02
N ASP A 23 2.01 8.42 1.14
CA ASP A 23 1.42 8.93 2.38
C ASP A 23 2.20 10.16 2.85
N SER A 24 1.51 11.29 3.01
CA SER A 24 2.11 12.58 3.35
C SER A 24 1.24 13.40 4.30
N GLU A 25 1.77 14.52 4.77
CA GLU A 25 1.01 15.42 5.66
C GLU A 25 -0.17 16.13 4.98
N GLU A 26 -0.13 16.27 3.65
CA GLU A 26 -1.09 17.05 2.86
C GLU A 26 -2.12 16.17 2.15
N SER A 27 -1.65 15.16 1.41
CA SER A 27 -2.49 14.23 0.67
C SER A 27 -1.85 12.86 0.65
N SER A 28 -2.66 11.85 0.98
CA SER A 28 -2.26 10.46 1.02
C SER A 28 -3.13 9.63 0.08
N PHE A 29 -2.52 8.77 -0.72
CA PHE A 29 -3.19 7.95 -1.71
C PHE A 29 -2.40 6.69 -2.08
N LEU A 30 -3.11 5.69 -2.58
CA LEU A 30 -2.55 4.53 -3.27
C LEU A 30 -2.98 4.62 -4.74
N VAL A 31 -2.04 4.44 -5.66
CA VAL A 31 -2.31 4.50 -7.10
C VAL A 31 -1.77 3.26 -7.79
N ALA A 32 -2.50 2.77 -8.79
CA ALA A 32 -2.02 1.78 -9.75
C ALA A 32 -1.84 2.42 -11.12
N ILE A 33 -0.72 2.12 -11.76
CA ILE A 33 -0.30 2.68 -13.04
C ILE A 33 -0.03 1.52 -14.00
N ASP A 34 -0.43 1.65 -15.26
CA ASP A 34 -0.04 0.69 -16.30
C ASP A 34 1.47 0.79 -16.56
N LYS A 35 2.18 -0.34 -16.45
CA LYS A 35 3.65 -0.36 -16.55
C LYS A 35 4.18 -0.02 -17.94
N ILE A 36 3.35 -0.07 -18.98
CA ILE A 36 3.74 0.17 -20.37
C ILE A 36 3.38 1.59 -20.79
N SER A 37 2.13 2.00 -20.59
CA SER A 37 1.68 3.34 -21.01
C SER A 37 2.00 4.43 -19.98
N GLY A 38 2.11 4.06 -18.70
CA GLY A 38 2.22 5.02 -17.61
C GLY A 38 0.89 5.66 -17.20
N ASP A 39 -0.24 5.18 -17.75
CA ASP A 39 -1.56 5.70 -17.41
C ASP A 39 -2.01 5.26 -16.03
N GLU A 40 -2.71 6.14 -15.31
CA GLU A 40 -3.37 5.79 -14.06
C GLU A 40 -4.54 4.85 -14.33
N LEU A 41 -4.50 3.66 -13.72
CA LEU A 41 -5.56 2.66 -13.82
C LEU A 41 -6.64 2.90 -12.76
N TRP A 42 -6.20 3.18 -11.53
CA TRP A 42 -7.08 3.53 -10.42
C TRP A 42 -6.29 4.27 -9.32
N ARG A 43 -7.03 5.00 -8.48
CA ARG A 43 -6.50 5.70 -7.31
C ARG A 43 -7.47 5.64 -6.16
N VAL A 44 -6.92 5.45 -4.96
CA VAL A 44 -7.66 5.41 -3.70
C VAL A 44 -7.08 6.46 -2.77
N ALA A 45 -7.92 7.40 -2.33
CA ALA A 45 -7.56 8.33 -1.27
C ALA A 45 -7.38 7.58 0.06
N ARG A 46 -6.39 7.97 0.85
CA ARG A 46 -6.06 7.37 2.13
C ARG A 46 -6.10 8.42 3.22
N ASP A 47 -6.77 8.09 4.32
CA ASP A 47 -6.71 8.89 5.54
C ASP A 47 -5.47 8.49 6.33
N GLU A 48 -4.34 9.04 5.91
CA GLU A 48 -3.01 8.74 6.47
C GLU A 48 -2.15 10.00 6.56
N LYS A 49 -1.23 10.02 7.53
CA LYS A 49 -0.13 11.00 7.63
C LYS A 49 1.17 10.38 7.11
N SER A 50 2.27 11.12 7.11
CA SER A 50 3.54 10.65 6.57
C SER A 50 3.90 9.22 7.02
N ASN A 51 4.07 8.34 6.03
CA ASN A 51 4.46 6.95 6.20
C ASN A 51 5.44 6.56 5.07
N TRP A 52 6.34 5.63 5.35
CA TRP A 52 7.41 5.19 4.44
C TRP A 52 7.36 3.68 4.14
N SER A 53 6.25 3.03 4.49
CA SER A 53 6.01 1.62 4.16
C SER A 53 5.92 1.45 2.65
N THR A 54 6.65 0.45 2.14
CA THR A 54 6.45 -0.04 0.78
C THR A 54 5.19 -0.91 0.77
N PRO A 55 4.28 -0.77 -0.21
CA PRO A 55 3.15 -1.69 -0.35
C PRO A 55 3.66 -3.10 -0.66
N PHE A 56 2.91 -4.14 -0.32
CA PHE A 56 3.33 -5.53 -0.51
C PHE A 56 2.26 -6.34 -1.22
N ILE A 57 2.64 -7.13 -2.23
CA ILE A 57 1.72 -8.05 -2.91
C ILE A 57 1.78 -9.40 -2.21
N TRP A 58 0.64 -9.84 -1.70
CA TRP A 58 0.48 -11.10 -0.99
C TRP A 58 -0.44 -12.04 -1.76
N PRO A 59 0.11 -12.98 -2.55
CA PRO A 59 -0.66 -14.14 -3.02
C PRO A 59 -0.84 -15.10 -1.84
N ASN A 60 -2.09 -15.32 -1.43
CA ASN A 60 -2.44 -16.27 -0.36
C ASN A 60 -3.38 -17.37 -0.90
N GLY A 61 -3.75 -18.31 -0.03
CA GLY A 61 -4.62 -19.43 -0.39
C GLY A 61 -6.03 -19.06 -0.90
N LEU A 62 -6.47 -17.80 -0.75
CA LEU A 62 -7.78 -17.33 -1.22
C LEU A 62 -7.68 -16.46 -2.48
N ARG A 63 -6.71 -15.53 -2.52
CA ARG A 63 -6.53 -14.55 -3.61
C ARG A 63 -5.20 -13.80 -3.48
N THR A 64 -4.90 -12.96 -4.47
CA THR A 64 -3.83 -11.97 -4.37
C THR A 64 -4.35 -10.67 -3.76
N GLU A 65 -3.61 -10.13 -2.80
CA GLU A 65 -3.96 -8.91 -2.08
C GLU A 65 -2.81 -7.88 -2.12
N LEU A 66 -3.15 -6.60 -2.19
CA LEU A 66 -2.21 -5.49 -2.07
C LEU A 66 -2.28 -4.91 -0.66
N ILE A 67 -1.24 -5.15 0.13
CA ILE A 67 -1.14 -4.77 1.53
C ILE A 67 -0.41 -3.43 1.66
N THR A 68 -0.93 -2.57 2.53
CA THR A 68 -0.33 -1.28 2.84
C THR A 68 -0.25 -1.07 4.36
N GLY A 69 0.91 -0.62 4.83
CA GLY A 69 1.06 -0.04 6.16
C GLY A 69 0.51 1.39 6.21
N GLY A 70 0.31 1.92 7.41
CA GLY A 70 -0.27 3.23 7.66
C GLY A 70 0.08 3.75 9.06
N GLY A 71 -0.38 4.94 9.39
CA GLY A 71 -0.14 5.61 10.67
C GLY A 71 -0.82 4.92 11.86
N ASN A 72 -1.96 4.28 11.65
CA ASN A 72 -2.63 3.46 12.67
C ASN A 72 -3.37 2.24 12.10
N LYS A 73 -3.25 1.99 10.80
CA LYS A 73 -4.02 0.98 10.08
C LYS A 73 -3.15 0.21 9.12
N VAL A 74 -3.48 -1.08 8.97
CA VAL A 74 -3.04 -1.91 7.86
C VAL A 74 -4.26 -2.19 7.01
N ARG A 75 -4.12 -2.03 5.69
CA ARG A 75 -5.21 -2.24 4.74
C ARG A 75 -4.81 -3.20 3.64
N SER A 76 -5.78 -3.97 3.18
CA SER A 76 -5.68 -4.82 2.00
C SER A 76 -6.62 -4.36 0.92
N TYR A 77 -6.16 -4.39 -0.33
CA TYR A 77 -6.91 -4.01 -1.50
C TYR A 77 -6.84 -5.09 -2.58
N LYS A 78 -7.87 -5.18 -3.44
CA LYS A 78 -7.76 -5.91 -4.70
C LYS A 78 -6.79 -5.18 -5.63
N PRO A 79 -5.70 -5.81 -6.10
CA PRO A 79 -4.74 -5.16 -7.00
C PRO A 79 -5.39 -4.63 -8.29
N GLU A 80 -6.40 -5.33 -8.81
CA GLU A 80 -7.00 -5.02 -10.11
C GLU A 80 -7.84 -3.75 -10.08
N THR A 81 -8.45 -3.43 -8.94
CA THR A 81 -9.51 -2.42 -8.84
C THR A 81 -9.27 -1.35 -7.78
N GLY A 82 -8.36 -1.59 -6.82
CA GLY A 82 -8.20 -0.75 -5.64
C GLY A 82 -9.34 -0.90 -4.62
N GLU A 83 -10.25 -1.86 -4.80
CA GLU A 83 -11.32 -2.13 -3.83
C GLU A 83 -10.72 -2.53 -2.47
N LEU A 84 -11.13 -1.85 -1.39
CA LEU A 84 -10.73 -2.21 -0.03
C LEU A 84 -11.35 -3.55 0.36
N LEU A 85 -10.49 -4.50 0.72
CA LEU A 85 -10.90 -5.85 1.11
C LEU A 85 -11.10 -5.99 2.61
N TRP A 86 -10.16 -5.45 3.38
CA TRP A 86 -10.23 -5.40 4.84
C TRP A 86 -9.32 -4.31 5.39
N GLU A 87 -9.59 -3.90 6.62
CA GLU A 87 -8.80 -2.94 7.39
C GLU A 87 -8.61 -3.47 8.81
N MET A 88 -7.39 -3.35 9.33
CA MET A 88 -7.03 -3.70 10.70
C MET A 88 -6.42 -2.49 11.42
N ASN A 89 -6.80 -2.26 12.67
CA ASN A 89 -6.16 -1.26 13.51
C ASN A 89 -4.81 -1.80 14.03
N ALA A 90 -3.74 -1.06 13.79
CA ALA A 90 -2.38 -1.42 14.20
C ALA A 90 -1.94 -0.77 15.51
N HIS A 91 -2.78 0.07 16.12
CA HIS A 91 -2.51 0.76 17.39
C HIS A 91 -1.15 1.49 17.45
N GLY A 92 -0.66 1.93 16.29
CA GLY A 92 0.65 2.55 16.12
C GLY A 92 1.00 2.65 14.63
N ARG A 93 2.09 3.38 14.34
CA ARG A 93 2.55 3.58 12.96
C ARG A 93 3.21 2.31 12.44
N CYS A 94 2.58 1.67 11.46
CA CYS A 94 3.18 0.62 10.65
C CYS A 94 3.95 1.26 9.49
N ALA A 95 5.21 1.60 9.74
CA ALA A 95 6.12 2.13 8.71
C ALA A 95 7.03 1.04 8.13
N THR A 96 6.99 -0.18 8.66
CA THR A 96 7.74 -1.30 8.11
C THR A 96 7.00 -1.92 6.93
N THR A 97 7.76 -2.43 5.97
CA THR A 97 7.17 -3.13 4.81
C THR A 97 6.61 -4.47 5.28
N PRO A 98 5.32 -4.77 5.02
CA PRO A 98 4.73 -6.07 5.36
C PRO A 98 5.48 -7.23 4.69
N VAL A 99 5.47 -8.39 5.34
CA VAL A 99 5.96 -9.65 4.77
C VAL A 99 4.97 -10.76 5.06
N ALA A 100 4.98 -11.84 4.27
CA ALA A 100 4.04 -12.93 4.44
C ALA A 100 4.61 -14.28 4.01
N ASP A 101 4.01 -15.35 4.53
CA ASP A 101 4.02 -16.69 3.94
C ASP A 101 2.66 -16.97 3.27
N ASP A 102 2.42 -18.18 2.78
CA ASP A 102 1.18 -18.53 2.05
C ASP A 102 -0.09 -18.40 2.90
N GLU A 103 0.02 -18.43 4.24
CA GLU A 103 -1.10 -18.45 5.18
C GLU A 103 -1.18 -17.20 6.07
N ARG A 104 -0.05 -16.53 6.32
CA ARG A 104 0.08 -15.51 7.36
C ARG A 104 0.79 -14.26 6.85
N LEU A 105 0.22 -13.13 7.24
CA LEU A 105 0.78 -11.79 7.05
C LEU A 105 1.39 -11.29 8.37
N TYR A 106 2.60 -10.73 8.28
CA TYR A 106 3.34 -10.14 9.40
C TYR A 106 3.53 -8.64 9.12
N VAL A 107 3.18 -7.80 10.10
CA VAL A 107 3.23 -6.34 10.03
C VAL A 107 3.84 -5.76 11.31
N GLY A 108 4.52 -4.62 11.20
CA GLY A 108 5.21 -3.96 12.32
C GLY A 108 5.28 -2.44 12.20
#